data_AF-C5RAF1-F1
#
_entry.id   AF-C5RAF1-F1
#
_cell.length_a   1.000
_cell.length_b   1.000
_cell.length_c   1.000
_cell.angle_alpha   90.00
_cell.angle_beta   90.00
_cell.angle_gamma   90.00
#
_symmetry.space_group_name_H-M   'P 1'
#
loop_
_entity.id
_entity.type
_entity.pdbx_description
1 polymer ?
#
loop_
_entity_poly.entity_id
_entity_poly.type
_entity_poly.pdbx_seq_one_letter_code
_entity_poly.pdbx_strand_id
1 'polypeptide(L)'
;MKNRQVSRRKGFTLIEVVTTLFIIGLLVALIYPNVAHIRKTAEDRQRAALMQTLQSQVNMFHIAQDVPDTQTITISNLMNAGYLTTSQVQQMGKAHFEIKGDKVIQGK
;
A
#
# COMPACT_ATOMS: atom_id res chain seq x y z
N MET A 1 9.57 11.26 -70.65
CA MET A 1 9.45 10.12 -69.71
C MET A 1 10.17 10.52 -68.41
N LYS A 2 9.47 10.66 -67.28
CA LYS A 2 10.03 11.19 -66.04
C LYS A 2 10.47 10.03 -65.13
N ASN A 3 11.78 9.78 -65.03
CA ASN A 3 12.35 8.74 -64.16
C ASN A 3 12.16 9.13 -62.68
N ARG A 4 11.39 8.32 -61.95
CA ARG A 4 11.15 8.51 -60.52
C ARG A 4 12.18 7.71 -59.73
N GLN A 5 13.19 8.38 -59.18
CA GLN A 5 14.15 7.76 -58.28
C GLN A 5 13.48 7.44 -56.94
N VAL A 6 13.41 6.16 -56.58
CA VAL A 6 12.91 5.71 -55.28
C VAL A 6 14.06 5.78 -54.27
N SER A 7 13.97 6.70 -53.31
CA SER A 7 14.90 6.82 -52.19
C SER A 7 14.70 5.63 -51.23
N ARG A 8 15.75 4.82 -51.04
CA ARG A 8 15.76 3.76 -50.01
C ARG A 8 15.93 4.40 -48.63
N ARG A 9 14.84 4.47 -47.86
CA ARG A 9 14.91 4.86 -46.45
C ARG A 9 15.52 3.72 -45.65
N LYS A 10 16.59 3.97 -44.91
CA LYS A 10 17.14 3.03 -43.93
C LYS A 10 16.12 2.90 -42.80
N GLY A 11 15.54 1.71 -42.63
CA GLY A 11 14.58 1.38 -41.58
C GLY A 11 15.27 0.78 -40.35
N PHE A 12 14.49 0.71 -39.26
CA PHE A 12 14.87 0.05 -38.00
C PHE A 12 15.35 -1.38 -38.27
N THR A 13 16.51 -1.75 -37.75
CA THR A 13 17.08 -3.10 -37.96
C THR A 13 16.76 -4.01 -36.78
N LEU A 14 16.78 -5.33 -36.98
CA LEU A 14 16.59 -6.29 -35.89
C LEU A 14 17.64 -6.12 -34.78
N ILE A 15 18.90 -5.85 -35.16
CA ILE A 15 19.98 -5.65 -34.18
C ILE A 15 19.73 -4.45 -33.27
N GLU A 16 19.08 -3.40 -33.79
CA GLU A 16 18.70 -2.22 -33.02
C GLU A 16 17.65 -2.56 -31.96
N VAL A 17 16.58 -3.28 -32.34
CA VAL A 17 15.54 -3.72 -31.38
C VAL A 17 16.14 -4.64 -30.31
N VAL A 18 16.98 -5.60 -30.70
CA VAL A 18 17.56 -6.58 -29.79
C VAL A 18 18.51 -5.92 -28.78
N THR A 19 19.38 -5.01 -29.24
CA THR A 19 20.31 -4.30 -28.35
C THR A 19 19.55 -3.36 -27.41
N THR A 20 18.48 -2.71 -27.88
CA THR A 20 17.62 -1.87 -27.03
C THR A 20 16.91 -2.70 -25.96
N LEU A 21 16.31 -3.84 -26.32
CA LEU A 21 15.65 -4.72 -25.34
C LEU A 21 16.66 -5.29 -24.32
N PHE A 22 17.89 -5.56 -24.75
CA PHE A 22 18.97 -5.97 -23.85
C PHE A 22 19.27 -4.88 -22.81
N ILE A 23 19.45 -3.63 -23.24
CA ILE A 23 19.71 -2.51 -22.32
C ILE A 23 18.53 -2.26 -21.38
N ILE A 24 17.29 -2.26 -21.90
CA ILE A 24 16.08 -2.11 -21.08
C ILE A 24 15.99 -3.25 -20.04
N GLY A 25 16.30 -4.48 -20.45
CA GLY A 25 16.33 -5.65 -19.56
C GLY A 25 17.32 -5.47 -18.40
N LEU A 26 18.53 -4.97 -18.67
CA LEU A 26 19.51 -4.67 -17.62
C LEU A 26 19.01 -3.60 -16.65
N LEU A 27 18.41 -2.52 -17.17
CA LEU A 27 17.84 -1.45 -16.32
C LEU A 27 16.70 -1.98 -15.43
N VAL A 28 15.76 -2.74 -15.99
CA VAL A 28 14.64 -3.33 -15.23
C VAL A 28 15.15 -4.28 -14.17
N ALA A 29 16.16 -5.12 -14.47
CA ALA A 29 16.75 -6.04 -13.50
C ALA A 29 17.35 -5.33 -12.28
N LEU A 30 17.95 -4.15 -12.47
CA LEU A 30 18.48 -3.33 -11.36
C LEU A 30 17.37 -2.58 -10.60
N ILE A 31 16.34 -2.08 -11.30
CA ILE A 31 15.26 -1.27 -10.70
C ILE A 31 14.24 -2.14 -9.95
N TYR A 32 13.86 -3.29 -10.51
CA TYR A 32 12.83 -4.18 -9.97
C TYR A 32 13.03 -4.57 -8.49
N PRO A 33 14.22 -5.04 -8.05
CA PRO A 33 14.43 -5.39 -6.64
C PRO A 33 14.31 -4.18 -5.72
N ASN A 34 14.76 -3.01 -6.16
CA ASN A 34 14.70 -1.78 -5.37
C ASN A 34 13.25 -1.30 -5.16
N VAL A 35 12.43 -1.31 -6.22
CA VAL A 35 11.02 -0.91 -6.15
C VAL A 35 10.21 -1.84 -5.26
N ALA A 36 10.44 -3.15 -5.34
CA ALA A 36 9.75 -4.13 -4.49
C ALA A 36 10.03 -3.89 -2.99
N HIS A 37 11.29 -3.61 -2.63
CA HIS A 37 11.68 -3.33 -1.24
C HIS A 37 11.07 -2.02 -0.71
N ILE A 38 11.08 -0.95 -1.53
CA ILE A 38 10.48 0.34 -1.17
C ILE A 38 8.97 0.17 -0.92
N ARG A 39 8.28 -0.56 -1.79
CA ARG A 39 6.85 -0.83 -1.64
C ARG A 39 6.55 -1.54 -0.32
N LYS A 40 7.28 -2.62 -0.01
CA LYS A 40 7.10 -3.35 1.25
C LYS A 40 7.34 -2.46 2.47
N THR A 41 8.41 -1.67 2.46
CA THR A 41 8.71 -0.73 3.55
C THR A 41 7.61 0.32 3.73
N ALA A 42 7.04 0.82 2.63
CA ALA A 42 5.92 1.75 2.67
C ALA A 42 4.65 1.11 3.22
N GLU A 43 4.34 -0.12 2.81
CA GLU A 43 3.21 -0.91 3.33
C GLU A 43 3.36 -1.17 4.83
N ASP A 44 4.55 -1.52 5.31
CA ASP A 44 4.84 -1.75 6.74
C ASP A 44 4.71 -0.46 7.56
N ARG A 45 5.23 0.67 7.05
CA ARG A 45 5.06 1.99 7.71
C ARG A 45 3.60 2.41 7.77
N GLN A 46 2.85 2.21 6.69
CA GLN A 46 1.42 2.51 6.65
C GLN A 46 0.65 1.67 7.68
N ARG A 47 0.97 0.38 7.79
CA ARG A 47 0.39 -0.51 8.81
C ARG A 47 0.68 -0.05 10.23
N ALA A 48 1.93 0.31 10.53
CA ALA A 48 2.32 0.82 11.84
C ALA A 48 1.63 2.14 12.19
N ALA A 49 1.54 3.07 11.23
CA ALA A 49 0.84 4.33 11.41
C ALA A 49 -0.67 4.10 11.65
N LEU A 50 -1.30 3.23 10.87
CA LEU A 50 -2.71 2.87 11.07
C LEU A 50 -2.94 2.29 12.47
N MET A 51 -2.11 1.36 12.91
CA MET A 51 -2.19 0.79 14.27
C MET A 51 -2.11 1.88 15.35
N GLN A 52 -1.17 2.82 15.22
CA GLN A 52 -1.02 3.93 16.16
C GLN A 52 -2.25 4.86 16.16
N THR A 53 -2.80 5.16 14.99
CA THR A 53 -4.02 5.98 14.88
C THR A 53 -5.21 5.29 15.55
N LEU A 54 -5.41 4.00 15.28
CA LEU A 54 -6.48 3.22 15.88
C LEU A 54 -6.32 3.14 17.40
N GLN A 55 -5.10 2.91 17.91
CA GLN A 55 -4.84 2.91 19.34
C GLN A 55 -5.16 4.27 19.99
N SER A 56 -4.79 5.37 19.33
CA SER A 56 -5.14 6.71 19.81
C SER A 56 -6.65 6.94 19.85
N GLN A 57 -7.40 6.44 18.87
CA GLN A 57 -8.86 6.51 18.84
C GLN A 57 -9.51 5.67 19.94
N VAL A 58 -8.98 4.48 20.22
CA VAL A 58 -9.40 3.64 21.36
C VAL A 58 -9.15 4.36 22.68
N ASN A 59 -7.95 4.91 22.88
CA ASN A 59 -7.61 5.67 24.09
C ASN A 59 -8.52 6.90 24.29
N MET A 60 -8.80 7.65 23.22
CA MET A 60 -9.71 8.80 23.27
C MET A 60 -11.12 8.39 23.67
N PHE A 61 -11.62 7.27 23.15
CA PHE A 61 -12.91 6.71 23.53
C PHE A 61 -12.94 6.31 25.01
N HIS A 62 -11.90 5.62 25.48
CA HIS A 62 -11.77 5.19 26.86
C HIS A 62 -11.80 6.38 27.84
N ILE A 63 -11.05 7.45 27.54
CA ILE A 63 -11.03 8.69 28.33
C ILE A 63 -12.40 9.41 28.31
N ALA A 64 -13.05 9.49 27.14
CA ALA A 64 -14.27 10.27 26.99
C ALA A 64 -15.50 9.62 27.64
N GLN A 65 -15.55 8.29 27.69
CA GLN A 65 -16.69 7.55 28.25
C GLN A 65 -16.47 7.05 29.68
N ASP A 66 -15.34 7.39 30.32
CA ASP A 66 -14.96 6.91 31.67
C ASP A 66 -15.19 5.40 31.83
N VAL A 67 -14.86 4.65 30.77
CA VAL A 67 -15.20 3.23 30.67
C VAL A 67 -14.25 2.47 31.60
N PRO A 68 -14.73 1.69 32.58
CA PRO A 68 -13.86 0.87 33.40
C PRO A 68 -13.05 -0.10 32.52
N ASP A 69 -11.79 -0.38 32.86
CA ASP A 69 -10.87 -1.30 32.17
C ASP A 69 -11.44 -2.70 31.86
N THR A 70 -12.58 -3.04 32.48
CA THR A 70 -13.29 -4.33 32.35
C THR A 70 -14.29 -4.38 31.20
N GLN A 71 -14.64 -3.26 30.55
CA GLN A 71 -15.56 -3.25 29.41
C GLN A 71 -14.82 -3.43 28.07
N THR A 72 -15.30 -4.37 27.26
CA THR A 72 -14.69 -4.68 25.95
C THR A 72 -15.02 -3.60 24.93
N ILE A 73 -14.01 -2.77 24.60
CA ILE A 73 -14.12 -1.79 23.52
C ILE A 73 -14.26 -2.55 22.20
N THR A 74 -15.47 -2.57 21.65
CA THR A 74 -15.80 -3.25 20.40
C THR A 74 -15.75 -2.27 19.23
N ILE A 75 -15.34 -2.74 18.04
CA ILE A 75 -15.32 -1.93 16.80
C ILE A 75 -16.66 -1.23 16.56
N SER A 76 -17.78 -1.92 16.82
CA SER A 76 -19.13 -1.38 16.69
C SER A 76 -19.38 -0.16 17.59
N ASN A 77 -18.85 -0.17 18.83
CA ASN A 77 -19.02 0.96 19.75
C ASN A 77 -18.22 2.17 19.29
N LEU A 78 -17.00 1.95 18.78
CA LEU A 78 -16.14 3.00 18.23
C LEU A 78 -16.70 3.59 16.93
N MET A 79 -17.35 2.78 16.08
CA MET A 79 -18.05 3.27 14.88
C MET A 79 -19.28 4.09 15.25
N ASN A 80 -20.11 3.60 16.18
CA ASN A 80 -21.32 4.29 16.63
C ASN A 80 -21.00 5.62 17.34
N ALA A 81 -19.89 5.67 18.06
CA ALA A 81 -19.40 6.88 18.73
C ALA A 81 -18.60 7.81 17.79
N GLY A 82 -18.44 7.46 16.50
CA GLY A 82 -17.79 8.30 15.50
C GLY A 82 -16.25 8.34 15.55
N TYR A 83 -15.63 7.48 16.35
CA TYR A 83 -14.17 7.38 16.48
C TYR A 83 -13.54 6.55 15.36
N LEU A 84 -14.29 5.64 14.73
CA LEU A 84 -13.85 4.84 13.58
C LEU A 84 -14.70 5.06 12.34
N THR A 85 -14.05 5.12 11.18
CA THR A 85 -14.73 5.14 9.88
C THR A 85 -14.87 3.74 9.29
N THR A 86 -15.83 3.56 8.38
CA THR A 86 -15.98 2.31 7.61
C THR A 86 -14.74 1.95 6.79
N SER A 87 -14.01 2.95 6.28
CA SER A 87 -12.76 2.73 5.55
C SER A 87 -11.64 2.23 6.45
N GLN A 88 -11.54 2.70 7.69
CA GLN A 88 -10.58 2.20 8.67
C GLN A 88 -10.86 0.75 9.04
N VAL A 89 -12.12 0.38 9.27
CA VAL A 89 -12.50 -1.01 9.56
C VAL A 89 -12.20 -1.96 8.39
N GLN A 90 -12.42 -1.52 7.15
CA GLN A 90 -12.02 -2.32 5.97
C GLN A 90 -10.50 -2.46 5.86
N GLN A 91 -9.74 -1.41 6.17
CA GLN A 91 -8.28 -1.48 6.19
C GLN A 91 -7.75 -2.39 7.30
N MET A 92 -8.40 -2.40 8.46
CA MET A 92 -8.11 -3.34 9.54
C MET A 92 -8.34 -4.79 9.10
N GLY A 93 -9.46 -5.07 8.42
CA GLY A 93 -9.74 -6.40 7.87
C GLY A 93 -8.67 -6.84 6.86
N LYS A 94 -8.20 -5.94 5.99
CA LYS A 94 -7.12 -6.24 5.02
C LYS A 94 -5.74 -6.40 5.67
N ALA A 95 -5.49 -5.72 6.78
CA ALA A 95 -4.24 -5.77 7.52
C ALA A 95 -4.24 -6.81 8.65
N HIS A 96 -5.35 -7.54 8.82
CA HIS A 96 -5.60 -8.48 9.92
C HIS A 96 -5.43 -7.82 11.30
N PHE A 97 -5.90 -6.58 11.48
CA PHE A 97 -5.92 -5.95 12.80
C PHE A 97 -7.22 -6.24 13.54
N GLU A 98 -7.10 -6.63 14.81
CA GLU A 98 -8.21 -6.86 15.74
C GLU A 98 -8.07 -5.91 16.95
N ILE A 99 -9.19 -5.51 17.56
CA ILE A 99 -9.20 -4.79 18.84
C ILE A 99 -9.56 -5.79 19.93
N LYS A 100 -8.67 -5.99 20.91
CA LYS A 100 -8.93 -6.82 22.09
C LYS A 100 -8.80 -5.99 23.35
N GLY A 101 -9.94 -5.69 23.97
CA GLY A 101 -10.00 -4.77 25.12
C GLY A 101 -9.55 -3.38 24.69
N ASP A 102 -8.54 -2.85 25.35
CA ASP A 102 -7.98 -1.52 25.07
C ASP A 102 -6.87 -1.53 24.01
N LYS A 103 -6.48 -2.69 23.45
CA LYS A 103 -5.33 -2.77 22.53
C LYS A 103 -5.70 -3.21 21.13
N VAL A 104 -5.11 -2.53 20.15
CA VAL A 104 -5.08 -2.98 18.76
C VAL A 104 -3.98 -4.03 18.62
N ILE A 105 -4.32 -5.21 18.13
CA ILE A 105 -3.38 -6.31 17.89
C ILE A 105 -3.43 -6.76 16.43
N GLN A 106 -2.33 -7.29 15.93
CA GLN A 106 -2.32 -7.97 14.64
C GLN A 106 -2.79 -9.42 14.86
N GLY A 107 -4.00 -9.72 14.37
CA GLY A 107 -4.48 -11.08 14.18
C GLY A 107 -3.59 -11.86 13.22
N LYS A 108 -3.48 -13.17 13.48
CA LYS A 108 -2.72 -14.09 12.62
C LYS A 108 -3.39 -14.28 11.26
#